data_AF-A0A1V5R2H9-F1
#
_entry.id   AF-A0A1V5R2H9-F1
#
_cell.length_a   1.000
_cell.length_b   1.000
_cell.length_c   1.000
_cell.angle_alpha   90.00
_cell.angle_beta   90.00
_cell.angle_gamma   90.00
#
_symmetry.space_group_name_H-M   'P 1'
#
loop_
_entity.id
_entity.type
_entity.pdbx_description
1 polymer ?
#
loop_
_entity_poly.entity_id
_entity_poly.type
_entity_poly.pdbx_seq_one_letter_code
_entity_poly.pdbx_strand_id
1 'polypeptide(L)'
;MNIVAFSKTVSAEVKFYYSDEPHPALVGRQSLIGFYNDLVVFPDYVNGTYDQIVNLSLIGKTLKVELKERPKGNGKGASFATIVGDPLQAVVEPEENLFDASPIVLMDGQNFLKDVVDLNANASAYDVLISILGKFKLPPQAIIFYVCKESSYKISKQLQDIEAKAKSDPNYQIKICYRKPKYSNASGKRTAKTDVDPDLQADLGILTEKTKGSKDVLLLFAGDSDYERVCRQWLSETPNFLDDCYARGRKLAIASSFQTKSFSSNLREVCNDSNAQAIIIEDFVPADNASEQKVSS
;
A
#
# COMPACT_ATOMS: atom_id res chain seq x y z
N MET A 1 30.64 -23.06 -16.75
CA MET A 1 29.69 -22.83 -15.64
C MET A 1 30.13 -23.72 -14.50
N ASN A 2 30.54 -23.13 -13.37
CA ASN A 2 30.99 -23.86 -12.19
C ASN A 2 29.77 -24.32 -11.39
N ILE A 3 29.74 -25.59 -11.01
CA ILE A 3 28.60 -26.25 -10.37
C ILE A 3 28.90 -26.35 -8.87
N VAL A 4 28.03 -25.78 -8.03
CA VAL A 4 28.03 -26.00 -6.59
C VAL A 4 27.02 -27.11 -6.29
N ALA A 5 27.49 -28.24 -5.76
CA ALA A 5 26.64 -29.34 -5.33
C ALA A 5 25.97 -29.01 -3.99
N PHE A 6 24.68 -29.29 -3.85
CA PHE A 6 24.00 -29.19 -2.56
C PHE A 6 23.96 -30.56 -1.90
N SER A 7 24.58 -30.71 -0.73
CA SER A 7 24.64 -31.98 0.00
C SER A 7 23.32 -32.39 0.68
N LYS A 8 22.28 -31.54 0.63
CA LYS A 8 20.96 -31.70 1.25
C LYS A 8 19.87 -30.99 0.45
N THR A 9 18.60 -31.30 0.71
CA THR A 9 17.46 -30.53 0.18
C THR A 9 17.58 -29.06 0.59
N VAL A 10 17.32 -28.14 -0.34
CA VAL A 10 17.40 -26.69 -0.10
C VAL A 10 16.06 -26.05 -0.41
N SER A 11 15.51 -25.26 0.51
CA SER A 11 14.37 -24.39 0.20
C SER A 11 14.86 -23.22 -0.68
N ALA A 12 14.19 -22.99 -1.80
CA ALA A 12 14.54 -21.97 -2.78
C ALA A 12 13.30 -21.26 -3.32
N GLU A 13 13.50 -20.07 -3.87
CA GLU A 13 12.47 -19.31 -4.57
C GLU A 13 12.80 -19.35 -6.07
N VAL A 14 11.93 -19.97 -6.86
CA VAL A 14 12.20 -20.25 -8.27
C VAL A 14 11.00 -19.85 -9.12
N LYS A 15 11.27 -19.14 -10.21
CA LYS A 15 10.27 -18.83 -11.24
C LYS A 15 10.49 -19.73 -12.45
N PHE A 16 9.44 -20.45 -12.84
CA PHE A 16 9.47 -21.40 -13.96
C PHE A 16 8.87 -20.79 -15.23
N TYR A 17 9.49 -21.10 -16.38
CA TYR A 17 9.09 -20.67 -17.71
C TYR A 17 9.10 -21.85 -18.68
N TYR A 18 8.36 -21.74 -19.78
CA TYR A 18 8.56 -22.67 -20.90
C TYR A 18 9.92 -22.44 -21.55
N SER A 19 10.59 -23.54 -21.87
CA SER A 19 11.79 -23.59 -22.69
C SER A 19 11.39 -23.94 -24.12
N ASP A 20 12.06 -23.28 -25.07
CA ASP A 20 11.91 -23.56 -26.49
C ASP A 20 12.52 -24.92 -26.90
N GLU A 21 13.38 -25.48 -26.06
CA GLU A 21 14.03 -26.78 -26.29
C GLU A 21 13.45 -27.88 -25.39
N PRO A 22 13.06 -29.05 -25.94
CA PRO A 22 12.58 -30.16 -25.15
C PRO A 22 13.72 -30.82 -24.36
N HIS A 23 13.54 -30.98 -23.05
CA HIS A 23 14.46 -31.70 -22.19
C HIS A 23 14.38 -33.21 -22.48
N PRO A 24 15.51 -33.91 -22.68
CA PRO A 24 15.53 -35.33 -23.04
C PRO A 24 14.83 -36.26 -22.04
N ALA A 25 14.79 -35.88 -20.77
CA ALA A 25 14.11 -36.65 -19.72
C ALA A 25 12.59 -36.42 -19.64
N LEU A 26 12.03 -35.47 -20.42
CA LEU A 26 10.62 -35.05 -20.36
C LEU A 26 9.79 -35.55 -21.57
N VAL A 27 10.25 -36.63 -22.23
CA VAL A 27 9.67 -37.28 -23.44
C VAL A 27 8.19 -36.93 -23.67
N GLY A 28 7.94 -36.03 -24.65
CA GLY A 28 6.59 -35.67 -25.12
C GLY A 28 5.92 -34.46 -24.43
N ARG A 29 6.56 -33.81 -23.44
CA ARG A 29 6.00 -32.63 -22.74
C ARG A 29 6.82 -31.36 -23.01
N GLN A 30 6.16 -30.20 -23.00
CA GLN A 30 6.84 -28.90 -23.03
C GLN A 30 7.75 -28.77 -21.81
N SER A 31 8.96 -28.23 -21.98
CA SER A 31 9.95 -28.22 -20.90
C SER A 31 9.81 -26.96 -20.07
N LEU A 32 9.60 -27.11 -18.76
CA LEU A 32 9.63 -26.00 -17.81
C LEU A 32 11.02 -25.88 -17.21
N ILE A 33 11.56 -24.67 -17.20
CA ILE A 33 12.89 -24.35 -16.64
C ILE A 33 12.78 -23.19 -15.65
N GLY A 34 13.52 -23.30 -14.55
CA GLY A 34 13.75 -22.23 -13.59
C GLY A 34 15.24 -22.07 -13.33
N PHE A 35 15.61 -21.00 -12.62
CA PHE A 35 17.00 -20.70 -12.30
C PHE A 35 17.15 -20.39 -10.81
N TYR A 36 18.22 -20.90 -10.20
CA TYR A 36 18.59 -20.60 -8.81
C TYR A 36 20.11 -20.68 -8.65
N ASN A 37 20.76 -19.60 -8.22
CA ASN A 37 22.22 -19.53 -8.03
C ASN A 37 23.03 -20.10 -9.21
N ASP A 38 22.77 -19.61 -10.42
CA ASP A 38 23.38 -20.06 -11.70
C ASP A 38 23.09 -21.52 -12.08
N LEU A 39 22.24 -22.23 -11.34
CA LEU A 39 21.81 -23.58 -11.65
C LEU A 39 20.50 -23.55 -12.41
N VAL A 40 20.42 -24.41 -13.41
CA VAL A 40 19.17 -24.72 -14.10
C VAL A 40 18.39 -25.72 -13.25
N VAL A 41 17.15 -25.36 -12.94
CA VAL A 41 16.21 -26.11 -12.12
C VAL A 41 15.08 -26.61 -13.00
N PHE A 42 14.70 -27.87 -12.84
CA PHE A 42 13.57 -28.47 -13.52
C PHE A 42 12.52 -28.91 -12.50
N PRO A 43 11.22 -28.80 -12.78
CA PRO A 43 10.21 -29.32 -11.87
C PRO A 43 10.27 -30.86 -11.84
N ASP A 44 10.08 -31.45 -10.66
CA ASP A 44 10.02 -32.90 -10.50
C ASP A 44 8.73 -33.44 -11.12
N TYR A 45 8.90 -34.33 -12.10
CA TYR A 45 7.78 -35.04 -12.72
C TYR A 45 7.26 -36.19 -11.84
N VAL A 46 8.17 -36.91 -11.16
CA VAL A 46 7.81 -38.14 -10.42
C VAL A 46 6.89 -37.80 -9.24
N ASN A 47 7.13 -36.65 -8.61
CA ASN A 47 6.34 -36.16 -7.49
C ASN A 47 5.24 -35.16 -7.91
N GLY A 48 4.92 -35.08 -9.21
CA GLY A 48 3.79 -34.29 -9.73
C GLY A 48 3.96 -32.77 -9.71
N THR A 49 5.15 -32.25 -9.41
CA THR A 49 5.41 -30.80 -9.35
C THR A 49 5.24 -30.13 -10.71
N TYR A 50 5.66 -30.78 -11.79
CA TYR A 50 5.39 -30.29 -13.13
C TYR A 50 3.88 -30.11 -13.36
N ASP A 51 3.09 -31.16 -13.06
CA ASP A 51 1.65 -31.15 -13.31
C ASP A 51 0.96 -30.12 -12.41
N GLN A 52 1.43 -29.92 -11.16
CA GLN A 52 0.92 -28.87 -10.28
C GLN A 52 1.17 -27.47 -10.85
N ILE A 53 2.37 -27.19 -11.36
CA ILE A 53 2.69 -25.87 -11.94
C ILE A 53 1.82 -25.60 -13.18
N VAL A 54 1.66 -26.59 -14.05
CA VAL A 54 0.90 -26.44 -15.30
C VAL A 54 -0.60 -26.37 -15.01
N ASN A 55 -1.17 -27.32 -14.27
CA ASN A 55 -2.61 -27.44 -14.07
C ASN A 55 -3.19 -26.31 -13.21
N LEU A 56 -2.38 -25.72 -12.33
CA LEU A 56 -2.77 -24.60 -11.48
C LEU A 56 -2.37 -23.24 -12.08
N SER A 57 -1.91 -23.20 -13.34
CA SER A 57 -1.53 -21.97 -14.04
C SER A 57 -0.48 -21.13 -13.30
N LEU A 58 0.49 -21.79 -12.66
CA LEU A 58 1.56 -21.17 -11.86
C LEU A 58 2.81 -20.82 -12.67
N ILE A 59 2.75 -20.93 -13.99
CA ILE A 59 3.85 -20.60 -14.89
C ILE A 59 4.09 -19.09 -14.85
N GLY A 60 5.36 -18.68 -14.79
CA GLY A 60 5.73 -17.28 -14.58
C GLY A 60 5.46 -16.78 -13.16
N LYS A 61 5.11 -17.67 -12.20
CA LYS A 61 5.06 -17.37 -10.77
C LYS A 61 6.38 -17.66 -10.07
N THR A 62 6.75 -16.80 -9.12
CA THR A 62 7.82 -17.14 -8.17
C THR A 62 7.24 -18.09 -7.14
N LEU A 63 7.84 -19.27 -7.00
CA LEU A 63 7.34 -20.34 -6.13
C LEU A 63 8.39 -20.69 -5.07
N LYS A 64 7.93 -20.96 -3.85
CA LYS A 64 8.73 -21.57 -2.80
C LYS A 64 8.79 -23.08 -3.01
N VAL A 65 9.98 -23.58 -3.29
CA VAL A 65 10.23 -24.98 -3.65
C VAL A 65 11.35 -25.58 -2.81
N GLU A 66 11.33 -26.90 -2.64
CA GLU A 66 12.44 -27.70 -2.18
C GLU A 66 13.21 -28.24 -3.38
N LEU A 67 14.50 -27.91 -3.46
CA LEU A 67 15.41 -28.41 -4.47
C LEU A 67 16.08 -29.69 -3.99
N LYS A 68 16.03 -30.73 -4.80
CA LYS A 68 16.69 -32.02 -4.56
C LYS A 68 17.59 -32.39 -5.74
N GLU A 69 18.87 -32.60 -5.47
CA GLU A 69 19.80 -33.12 -6.46
C GLU A 69 19.55 -34.63 -6.65
N ARG A 70 19.45 -35.08 -7.91
CA ARG A 70 19.47 -36.52 -8.23
C ARG A 70 20.88 -36.93 -8.71
N PRO A 71 21.46 -37.99 -8.16
CA PRO A 71 22.72 -38.54 -8.67
C PRO A 71 22.52 -39.02 -10.11
N LYS A 72 23.46 -38.67 -10.98
CA LYS A 72 23.38 -39.04 -12.39
C LYS A 72 23.85 -40.46 -12.67
N GLY A 73 23.08 -41.17 -13.49
CA GLY A 73 23.66 -42.05 -14.50
C GLY A 73 24.02 -41.19 -15.71
N ASN A 74 25.29 -40.80 -15.84
CA ASN A 74 25.94 -40.11 -16.98
C ASN A 74 25.59 -38.60 -17.14
N GLY A 75 26.62 -37.71 -17.11
CA GLY A 75 26.62 -36.20 -17.11
C GLY A 75 25.51 -35.47 -17.92
N LYS A 76 24.94 -34.27 -17.61
CA LYS A 76 25.31 -32.97 -16.97
C LYS A 76 24.14 -32.42 -16.09
N GLY A 77 24.45 -31.60 -15.07
CA GLY A 77 23.66 -31.40 -13.83
C GLY A 77 22.34 -30.61 -13.96
N ALA A 78 21.27 -31.23 -13.47
CA ALA A 78 19.95 -30.65 -13.30
C ALA A 78 19.49 -30.93 -11.86
N SER A 79 19.11 -29.89 -11.13
CA SER A 79 18.44 -30.03 -9.84
C SER A 79 16.93 -30.06 -10.06
N PHE A 80 16.24 -30.93 -9.34
CA PHE A 80 14.78 -31.03 -9.44
C PHE A 80 14.12 -30.21 -8.32
N ALA A 81 12.97 -29.63 -8.61
CA ALA A 81 12.18 -28.86 -7.64
C ALA A 81 10.89 -29.59 -7.27
N THR A 82 10.51 -29.49 -5.99
CA THR A 82 9.20 -29.88 -5.47
C THR A 82 8.56 -28.69 -4.76
N ILE A 83 7.25 -28.49 -4.91
CA ILE A 83 6.54 -27.42 -4.19
C ILE A 83 6.45 -27.77 -2.71
N VAL A 84 6.70 -26.78 -1.84
CA VAL A 84 6.57 -26.94 -0.38
C VAL A 84 5.17 -26.53 0.06
N GLY A 85 4.40 -27.47 0.60
CA GLY A 85 3.06 -27.19 1.15
C GLY A 85 1.96 -27.12 0.08
N ASP A 86 0.89 -26.38 0.39
CA ASP A 86 -0.21 -26.12 -0.56
C ASP A 86 0.33 -25.32 -1.76
N PRO A 87 0.23 -25.82 -3.01
CA PRO A 87 0.73 -25.11 -4.19
C PRO A 87 0.21 -23.70 -4.39
N LEU A 88 -0.99 -23.38 -3.92
CA LEU A 88 -1.52 -22.02 -3.98
C LEU A 88 -0.86 -21.11 -2.95
N GLN A 89 -0.51 -21.64 -1.78
CA GLN A 89 0.20 -20.90 -0.72
C GLN A 89 1.72 -20.85 -0.95
N ALA A 90 2.25 -21.71 -1.81
CA ALA A 90 3.66 -21.74 -2.18
C ALA A 90 4.06 -20.64 -3.16
N VAL A 91 3.10 -19.89 -3.72
CA VAL A 91 3.40 -18.72 -4.55
C VAL A 91 3.98 -17.63 -3.66
N VAL A 92 5.24 -17.26 -3.91
CA VAL A 92 5.89 -16.12 -3.25
C VAL A 92 5.48 -14.89 -4.03
N GLU A 93 4.57 -14.12 -3.47
CA GLU A 93 4.25 -12.80 -3.99
C GLU A 93 5.47 -11.89 -3.81
N PRO A 94 5.83 -11.03 -4.80
CA PRO A 94 6.74 -9.93 -4.50
C PRO A 94 6.13 -9.13 -3.35
N GLU A 95 6.91 -8.88 -2.29
CA GLU A 95 6.48 -7.99 -1.20
C GLU A 95 6.35 -6.57 -1.76
N GLU A 96 5.25 -6.26 -2.45
CA GLU A 96 4.97 -4.89 -2.84
C GLU A 96 4.43 -4.14 -1.62
N ASN A 97 5.33 -3.49 -0.90
CA ASN A 97 4.96 -2.64 0.23
C ASN A 97 4.22 -1.39 -0.28
N LEU A 98 3.13 -1.01 0.40
CA LEU A 98 2.41 0.26 0.21
C LEU A 98 3.38 1.45 0.10
N PHE A 99 4.40 1.47 0.94
CA PHE A 99 5.34 2.59 1.07
C PHE A 99 6.40 2.65 -0.03
N ASP A 100 6.43 1.68 -0.96
CA ASP A 100 7.36 1.69 -2.08
C ASP A 100 6.90 2.59 -3.24
N ALA A 101 5.62 2.95 -3.27
CA ALA A 101 5.00 3.72 -4.35
C ALA A 101 4.95 5.23 -4.06
N SER A 102 4.63 6.00 -5.12
CA SER A 102 4.38 7.43 -5.04
C SER A 102 2.88 7.68 -4.76
N PRO A 103 2.50 8.20 -3.57
CA PRO A 103 1.10 8.31 -3.21
C PRO A 103 0.42 9.55 -3.82
N ILE A 104 -0.88 9.44 -4.08
CA ILE A 104 -1.77 10.59 -4.24
C ILE A 104 -2.35 10.90 -2.86
N VAL A 105 -2.20 12.14 -2.39
CA VAL A 105 -2.58 12.52 -1.03
C VAL A 105 -3.84 13.40 -1.06
N LEU A 106 -4.91 12.92 -0.44
CA LEU A 106 -6.14 13.67 -0.21
C LEU A 106 -6.36 13.87 1.28
N MET A 107 -6.72 15.08 1.68
CA MET A 107 -6.78 15.43 3.10
C MET A 107 -7.98 16.27 3.45
N ASP A 108 -8.77 15.77 4.39
CA ASP A 108 -9.68 16.59 5.18
C ASP A 108 -8.83 17.42 6.14
N GLY A 109 -8.55 18.64 5.71
CA GLY A 109 -7.66 19.55 6.42
C GLY A 109 -8.21 19.98 7.77
N GLN A 110 -9.53 20.03 7.96
CA GLN A 110 -10.09 20.44 9.26
C GLN A 110 -9.93 19.33 10.30
N ASN A 111 -10.20 18.10 9.91
CA ASN A 111 -10.06 16.94 10.78
C ASN A 111 -8.57 16.73 11.14
N PHE A 112 -7.69 16.75 10.14
CA PHE A 112 -6.24 16.65 10.36
C PHE A 112 -5.70 17.74 11.29
N LEU A 113 -5.99 19.01 11.01
CA LEU A 113 -5.48 20.11 11.82
C LEU A 113 -6.02 20.05 13.26
N LYS A 114 -7.29 19.67 13.42
CA LYS A 114 -7.88 19.50 14.74
C LYS A 114 -7.21 18.35 15.50
N ASP A 115 -6.99 17.20 14.87
CA ASP A 115 -6.32 16.05 15.48
C ASP A 115 -4.91 16.44 15.96
N VAL A 116 -4.12 17.13 15.14
CA VAL A 116 -2.77 17.58 15.54
C VAL A 116 -2.84 18.53 16.74
N VAL A 117 -3.77 19.50 16.74
CA VAL A 117 -3.94 20.44 17.86
C VAL A 117 -4.39 19.73 19.14
N ASP A 118 -5.33 18.80 19.03
CA ASP A 118 -5.88 18.05 20.16
C ASP A 118 -4.81 17.12 20.78
N LEU A 119 -3.89 16.59 19.96
CA LEU A 119 -2.75 15.78 20.42
C LEU A 119 -1.62 16.63 21.03
N ASN A 120 -1.24 17.73 20.36
CA ASN A 120 -0.26 18.69 20.86
C ASN A 120 -0.50 20.07 20.21
N ALA A 121 -0.98 21.03 21.00
CA ALA A 121 -1.29 22.39 20.53
C ALA A 121 -0.08 23.15 19.95
N ASN A 122 1.14 22.76 20.29
CA ASN A 122 2.38 23.35 19.81
C ASN A 122 2.99 22.60 18.61
N ALA A 123 2.46 21.44 18.24
CA ALA A 123 2.97 20.68 17.10
C ALA A 123 2.69 21.41 15.78
N SER A 124 3.68 21.36 14.86
CA SER A 124 3.50 21.87 13.51
C SER A 124 2.82 20.82 12.65
N ALA A 125 1.59 21.09 12.23
CA ALA A 125 0.85 20.19 11.35
C ALA A 125 1.57 19.91 10.01
N TYR A 126 2.34 20.89 9.50
CA TYR A 126 3.20 20.68 8.33
C TYR A 126 4.29 19.64 8.61
N ASP A 127 4.99 19.74 9.73
CA ASP A 127 6.10 18.82 10.04
C ASP A 127 5.58 17.39 10.29
N VAL A 128 4.39 17.27 10.90
CA VAL A 128 3.67 15.99 11.03
C VAL A 128 3.34 15.40 9.66
N LEU A 129 2.77 16.21 8.75
CA LEU A 129 2.47 15.79 7.38
C LEU A 129 3.72 15.29 6.65
N ILE A 130 4.81 16.06 6.66
CA ILE A 130 6.06 15.68 5.98
C ILE A 130 6.66 14.41 6.60
N SER A 131 6.56 14.24 7.92
CA SER A 131 7.05 13.03 8.59
C SER A 131 6.27 11.78 8.17
N ILE A 132 4.95 11.90 8.00
CA ILE A 132 4.11 10.81 7.46
C ILE A 132 4.48 10.52 6.01
N LEU A 133 4.64 11.55 5.18
CA LEU A 133 5.04 11.41 3.77
C LEU A 133 6.45 10.80 3.64
N GLY A 134 7.35 11.08 4.58
CA GLY A 134 8.69 10.51 4.64
C GLY A 134 8.75 8.99 4.83
N LYS A 135 7.62 8.33 5.16
CA LYS A 135 7.53 6.87 5.13
C LYS A 135 7.57 6.31 3.70
N PHE A 136 7.15 7.09 2.70
CA PHE A 136 7.11 6.66 1.31
C PHE A 136 8.48 6.84 0.63
N LYS A 137 8.93 5.82 -0.11
CA LYS A 137 10.21 5.84 -0.83
C LYS A 137 10.21 6.84 -1.99
N LEU A 138 9.06 7.07 -2.58
CA LEU A 138 8.87 8.00 -3.70
C LEU A 138 8.07 9.22 -3.24
N PRO A 139 8.39 10.43 -3.76
CA PRO A 139 7.66 11.64 -3.42
C PRO A 139 6.18 11.53 -3.84
N PRO A 140 5.25 12.24 -3.19
CA PRO A 140 3.84 12.21 -3.55
C PRO A 140 3.59 12.79 -4.96
N GLN A 141 2.67 12.17 -5.71
CA GLN A 141 2.27 12.66 -7.04
C GLN A 141 1.51 13.99 -6.94
N ALA A 142 0.69 14.11 -5.90
CA ALA A 142 -0.09 15.31 -5.60
C ALA A 142 -0.45 15.33 -4.11
N ILE A 143 -0.54 16.53 -3.54
CA ILE A 143 -1.08 16.75 -2.20
C ILE A 143 -2.21 17.76 -2.29
N ILE A 144 -3.42 17.33 -1.96
CA ILE A 144 -4.63 18.17 -2.03
C ILE A 144 -5.23 18.31 -0.62
N PHE A 145 -5.22 19.55 -0.14
CA PHE A 145 -5.61 19.93 1.21
C PHE A 145 -6.96 20.65 1.18
N TYR A 146 -8.04 20.01 1.67
CA TYR A 146 -9.38 20.58 1.64
C TYR A 146 -9.68 21.33 2.94
N VAL A 147 -10.12 22.58 2.85
CA VAL A 147 -10.42 23.39 4.04
C VAL A 147 -11.55 24.38 3.79
N CYS A 148 -12.45 24.55 4.76
CA CYS A 148 -13.46 25.61 4.73
C CYS A 148 -12.96 26.86 5.48
N LYS A 149 -12.85 28.00 4.77
CA LYS A 149 -12.25 29.23 5.31
C LYS A 149 -13.05 29.84 6.47
N GLU A 150 -14.39 29.81 6.43
CA GLU A 150 -15.21 30.36 7.52
C GLU A 150 -15.10 29.58 8.85
N SER A 151 -14.66 28.32 8.83
CA SER A 151 -14.41 27.52 10.05
C SER A 151 -13.05 27.81 10.71
N SER A 152 -12.19 28.55 10.01
CA SER A 152 -10.75 28.52 10.27
C SER A 152 -10.31 29.39 11.44
N TYR A 153 -11.17 30.16 12.11
CA TYR A 153 -10.71 31.07 13.18
C TYR A 153 -9.90 30.35 14.28
N LYS A 154 -10.28 29.12 14.67
CA LYS A 154 -9.55 28.30 15.67
C LYS A 154 -8.32 27.57 15.12
N ILE A 155 -8.23 27.41 13.80
CA ILE A 155 -7.22 26.59 13.10
C ILE A 155 -6.28 27.46 12.22
N SER A 156 -6.56 28.77 12.16
CA SER A 156 -6.01 29.74 11.23
C SER A 156 -4.49 29.84 11.25
N LYS A 157 -3.87 29.75 12.43
CA LYS A 157 -2.42 29.80 12.58
C LYS A 157 -1.73 28.59 11.93
N GLN A 158 -2.21 27.38 12.19
CA GLN A 158 -1.63 26.18 11.57
C GLN A 158 -1.86 26.12 10.05
N LEU A 159 -3.01 26.61 9.58
CA LEU A 159 -3.26 26.73 8.14
C LEU A 159 -2.30 27.73 7.48
N GLN A 160 -2.04 28.87 8.13
CA GLN A 160 -1.05 29.85 7.66
C GLN A 160 0.37 29.26 7.66
N ASP A 161 0.71 28.47 8.67
CA ASP A 161 2.01 27.79 8.74
C ASP A 161 2.18 26.79 7.59
N ILE A 162 1.14 25.99 7.28
CA ILE A 162 1.14 25.10 6.10
C ILE A 162 1.29 25.91 4.82
N GLU A 163 0.53 27.00 4.65
CA GLU A 163 0.63 27.86 3.47
C GLU A 163 2.01 28.48 3.28
N ALA A 164 2.63 28.93 4.37
CA ALA A 164 3.95 29.54 4.33
C ALA A 164 5.03 28.49 4.00
N LYS A 165 5.03 27.36 4.72
CA LYS A 165 6.03 26.30 4.54
C LYS A 165 5.89 25.61 3.17
N ALA A 166 4.67 25.36 2.70
CA ALA A 166 4.42 24.78 1.38
C ALA A 166 4.88 25.68 0.22
N LYS A 167 4.92 27.01 0.40
CA LYS A 167 5.48 27.92 -0.60
C LYS A 167 7.00 27.89 -0.63
N SER A 168 7.65 27.59 0.50
CA SER A 168 9.11 27.57 0.62
C SER A 168 9.75 26.21 0.32
N ASP A 169 8.99 25.11 0.35
CA ASP A 169 9.49 23.76 0.06
C ASP A 169 9.13 23.30 -1.37
N PRO A 170 10.11 23.21 -2.29
CA PRO A 170 9.86 22.78 -3.66
C PRO A 170 9.55 21.28 -3.80
N ASN A 171 9.86 20.46 -2.78
CA ASN A 171 9.68 19.01 -2.83
C ASN A 171 8.23 18.58 -2.51
N TYR A 172 7.46 19.43 -1.83
CA TYR A 172 6.10 19.14 -1.41
C TYR A 172 5.15 20.27 -1.81
N GLN A 173 4.71 20.25 -3.07
CA GLN A 173 3.73 21.21 -3.57
C GLN A 173 2.32 20.86 -3.06
N ILE A 174 1.85 21.60 -2.05
CA ILE A 174 0.52 21.42 -1.46
C ILE A 174 -0.48 22.34 -2.17
N LYS A 175 -1.49 21.74 -2.80
CA LYS A 175 -2.64 22.46 -3.36
C LYS A 175 -3.72 22.60 -2.30
N ILE A 176 -3.99 23.84 -1.89
CA ILE A 176 -5.05 24.13 -0.91
C ILE A 176 -6.36 24.45 -1.64
N CYS A 177 -7.39 23.66 -1.34
CA CYS A 177 -8.73 23.77 -1.91
C CYS A 177 -9.67 24.40 -0.89
N TYR A 178 -9.90 25.71 -1.04
CA TYR A 178 -10.83 26.47 -0.22
C TYR A 178 -12.29 26.17 -0.58
N ARG A 179 -13.07 25.68 0.39
CA ARG A 179 -14.51 25.42 0.23
C ARG A 179 -15.36 26.45 0.96
N LYS A 180 -16.50 26.79 0.36
CA LYS A 180 -17.51 27.69 0.93
C LYS A 180 -18.46 26.88 1.81
N PRO A 181 -18.87 27.39 2.97
CA PRO A 181 -19.81 26.72 3.84
C PRO A 181 -21.16 26.61 3.15
N LYS A 182 -21.82 25.47 3.36
CA LYS A 182 -23.24 25.34 3.03
C LYS A 182 -24.06 25.86 4.20
N TYR A 183 -25.06 26.67 3.89
CA TYR A 183 -26.00 27.15 4.91
C TYR A 183 -27.24 26.27 4.88
N SER A 184 -27.57 25.66 6.02
CA SER A 184 -28.84 24.97 6.21
C SER A 184 -29.77 25.84 7.06
N ASN A 185 -31.02 25.97 6.63
CA ASN A 185 -32.08 26.59 7.42
C ASN A 185 -32.87 25.48 8.12
N ALA A 186 -32.23 24.80 9.07
CA ALA A 186 -32.93 23.86 9.94
C ALA A 186 -33.56 24.63 11.11
N SER A 187 -34.87 24.48 11.31
CA SER A 187 -35.60 25.04 12.46
C SER A 187 -35.48 26.56 12.62
N GLY A 188 -35.42 27.31 11.51
CA GLY A 188 -35.36 28.79 11.52
C GLY A 188 -34.01 29.38 11.95
N LYS A 189 -33.00 28.56 12.25
CA LYS A 189 -31.62 29.00 12.50
C LYS A 189 -30.75 28.70 11.29
N ARG A 190 -30.04 29.72 10.80
CA ARG A 190 -29.04 29.57 9.75
C ARG A 190 -27.77 28.97 10.35
N THR A 191 -27.57 27.68 10.15
CA THR A 191 -26.35 26.98 10.58
C THR A 191 -25.40 26.84 9.40
N ALA A 192 -24.15 27.24 9.57
CA ALA A 192 -23.09 26.99 8.60
C ALA A 192 -22.57 25.56 8.78
N LYS A 193 -22.72 24.74 7.74
CA LYS A 193 -22.02 23.47 7.58
C LYS A 193 -20.69 23.75 6.90
N THR A 194 -19.62 23.41 7.59
CA THR A 194 -18.24 23.69 7.18
C THR A 194 -17.49 22.43 6.80
N ASP A 195 -18.16 21.28 6.75
CA ASP A 195 -17.65 19.99 6.31
C ASP A 195 -17.16 20.06 4.87
N VAL A 196 -16.00 19.45 4.61
CA VAL A 196 -15.41 19.36 3.26
C VAL A 196 -15.75 18.03 2.58
N ASP A 197 -16.38 17.10 3.29
CA ASP A 197 -16.69 15.75 2.83
C ASP A 197 -17.41 15.70 1.48
N PRO A 198 -18.43 16.54 1.19
CA PRO A 198 -19.12 16.49 -0.10
C PRO A 198 -18.21 16.79 -1.28
N ASP A 199 -17.20 17.65 -1.08
CA ASP A 199 -16.24 18.02 -2.11
C ASP A 199 -15.10 16.99 -2.21
N LEU A 200 -14.58 16.53 -1.07
CA LEU A 200 -13.49 15.54 -1.04
C LEU A 200 -13.96 14.20 -1.62
N GLN A 201 -15.14 13.72 -1.23
CA GLN A 201 -15.70 12.48 -1.76
C GLN A 201 -15.95 12.54 -3.27
N ALA A 202 -16.40 13.68 -3.78
CA ALA A 202 -16.61 13.87 -5.21
C ALA A 202 -15.28 13.80 -5.98
N ASP A 203 -14.24 14.49 -5.50
CA ASP A 203 -12.92 14.48 -6.12
C ASP A 203 -12.26 13.10 -6.02
N LEU A 204 -12.44 12.39 -4.89
CA LEU A 204 -12.00 11.00 -4.74
C LEU A 204 -12.74 10.07 -5.72
N GLY A 205 -14.03 10.25 -5.94
CA GLY A 205 -14.79 9.51 -6.95
C GLY A 205 -14.29 9.76 -8.38
N ILE A 206 -14.02 11.02 -8.74
CA ILE A 206 -13.43 11.39 -10.04
C ILE A 206 -12.05 10.77 -10.20
N LEU A 207 -11.21 10.83 -9.16
CA LEU A 207 -9.89 10.21 -9.16
C LEU A 207 -9.99 8.70 -9.36
N THR A 208 -10.89 8.05 -8.63
CA THR A 208 -11.17 6.61 -8.70
C THR A 208 -11.56 6.19 -10.12
N GLU A 209 -12.36 6.98 -10.83
CA GLU A 209 -12.71 6.66 -12.22
C GLU A 209 -11.55 6.94 -13.18
N LYS A 210 -10.86 8.08 -13.01
CA LYS A 210 -9.77 8.51 -13.90
C LYS A 210 -8.61 7.52 -13.93
N THR A 211 -8.28 6.91 -12.79
CA THR A 211 -7.15 6.00 -12.68
C THR A 211 -7.56 4.54 -12.81
N LYS A 212 -8.77 4.23 -13.33
CA LYS A 212 -9.35 2.89 -13.30
C LYS A 212 -8.39 1.83 -13.87
N GLY A 213 -8.17 0.76 -13.10
CA GLY A 213 -7.23 -0.30 -13.45
C GLY A 213 -5.74 0.04 -13.26
N SER A 214 -5.41 1.15 -12.59
CA SER A 214 -4.04 1.46 -12.17
C SER A 214 -3.64 0.70 -10.89
N LYS A 215 -2.34 0.75 -10.56
CA LYS A 215 -1.76 0.28 -9.28
C LYS A 215 -1.44 1.46 -8.35
N ASP A 216 -2.22 2.53 -8.44
CA ASP A 216 -1.98 3.74 -7.67
C ASP A 216 -2.17 3.52 -6.16
N VAL A 217 -1.47 4.34 -5.39
CA VAL A 217 -1.59 4.39 -3.93
C VAL A 217 -2.28 5.69 -3.52
N LEU A 218 -3.34 5.57 -2.74
CA LEU A 218 -4.03 6.69 -2.12
C LEU A 218 -3.61 6.80 -0.66
N LEU A 219 -3.17 7.98 -0.24
CA LEU A 219 -3.05 8.35 1.17
C LEU A 219 -4.17 9.32 1.52
N LEU A 220 -5.11 8.87 2.32
CA LEU A 220 -6.25 9.64 2.80
C LEU A 220 -6.03 10.08 4.24
N PHE A 221 -6.00 11.39 4.47
CA PHE A 221 -6.09 11.96 5.82
C PHE A 221 -7.56 12.22 6.14
N ALA A 222 -8.21 11.26 6.79
CA ALA A 222 -9.60 11.35 7.21
C ALA A 222 -9.88 10.35 8.33
N GLY A 223 -10.80 10.70 9.23
CA GLY A 223 -11.28 9.82 10.28
C GLY A 223 -12.77 9.44 10.16
N ASP A 224 -13.56 10.27 9.46
CA ASP A 224 -15.02 10.14 9.43
C ASP A 224 -15.50 8.88 8.70
N SER A 225 -16.53 8.22 9.24
CA SER A 225 -17.20 7.08 8.61
C SER A 225 -17.77 7.40 7.22
N ASP A 226 -18.04 8.67 6.93
CA ASP A 226 -18.58 9.11 5.63
C ASP A 226 -17.64 8.76 4.46
N TYR A 227 -16.35 8.52 4.73
CA TYR A 227 -15.37 8.10 3.72
C TYR A 227 -15.33 6.60 3.45
N GLU A 228 -16.02 5.76 4.23
CA GLU A 228 -15.94 4.30 4.11
C GLU A 228 -16.28 3.83 2.69
N ARG A 229 -17.42 4.28 2.16
CA ARG A 229 -17.92 3.85 0.85
C ARG A 229 -16.93 4.15 -0.26
N VAL A 230 -16.37 5.36 -0.28
CA VAL A 230 -15.43 5.79 -1.32
C VAL A 230 -14.07 5.10 -1.18
N CYS A 231 -13.64 4.77 0.04
CA CYS A 231 -12.43 3.97 0.27
C CYS A 231 -12.60 2.53 -0.24
N ARG A 232 -13.75 1.89 0.04
CA ARG A 232 -14.04 0.55 -0.49
C ARG A 232 -14.15 0.56 -2.01
N GLN A 233 -14.75 1.60 -2.59
CA GLN A 233 -14.80 1.76 -4.04
C GLN A 233 -13.38 1.86 -4.63
N TRP A 234 -12.50 2.69 -4.04
CA TRP A 234 -11.10 2.81 -4.46
C TRP A 234 -10.39 1.45 -4.53
N LEU A 235 -10.53 0.63 -3.48
CA LEU A 235 -9.92 -0.70 -3.38
C LEU A 235 -10.54 -1.72 -4.36
N SER A 236 -11.83 -1.59 -4.68
CA SER A 236 -12.55 -2.54 -5.54
C SER A 236 -12.25 -2.40 -7.05
N GLU A 237 -11.69 -1.26 -7.46
CA GLU A 237 -11.34 -0.99 -8.86
C GLU A 237 -10.01 -1.66 -9.23
N THR A 238 -10.03 -2.99 -9.27
CA THR A 238 -8.92 -3.83 -9.75
C THR A 238 -8.77 -3.73 -11.27
N PRO A 239 -7.54 -3.85 -11.81
CA PRO A 239 -7.32 -3.98 -13.25
C PRO A 239 -8.13 -5.18 -13.78
N ASN A 240 -8.86 -4.97 -14.87
CA ASN A 240 -9.76 -5.99 -15.40
C ASN A 240 -9.12 -6.66 -16.63
N PHE A 241 -9.27 -7.99 -16.67
CA PHE A 241 -9.00 -8.94 -17.75
C PHE A 241 -7.53 -9.35 -18.03
N LEU A 242 -7.25 -10.59 -17.58
CA LEU A 242 -6.46 -11.62 -18.27
C LEU A 242 -4.92 -11.54 -18.31
N ASP A 243 -4.26 -10.45 -17.92
CA ASP A 243 -2.78 -10.42 -17.89
C ASP A 243 -2.12 -10.47 -16.49
N ASP A 244 -2.88 -10.29 -15.41
CA ASP A 244 -2.34 -10.29 -14.05
C ASP A 244 -2.83 -11.51 -13.26
N CYS A 245 -2.14 -12.64 -13.41
CA CYS A 245 -2.24 -13.73 -12.43
C CYS A 245 -1.63 -13.32 -11.05
N TYR A 246 -1.36 -12.03 -10.81
CA TYR A 246 -0.79 -11.45 -9.60
C TYR A 246 -1.74 -10.37 -9.07
N ALA A 247 -2.35 -10.63 -7.91
CA ALA A 247 -2.89 -9.59 -7.04
C ALA A 247 -1.72 -8.68 -6.67
N ARG A 248 -1.79 -7.36 -6.81
CA ARG A 248 -2.54 -6.49 -5.90
C ARG A 248 -2.90 -5.22 -6.68
N GLY A 249 -4.16 -4.82 -6.58
CA GLY A 249 -4.70 -3.63 -7.23
C GLY A 249 -4.23 -2.34 -6.54
N ARG A 250 -5.07 -1.32 -6.58
CA ARG A 250 -4.83 -0.06 -5.85
C ARG A 250 -4.63 -0.31 -4.35
N LYS A 251 -3.80 0.52 -3.73
CA LYS A 251 -3.54 0.47 -2.29
C LYS A 251 -4.07 1.72 -1.60
N LEU A 252 -4.38 1.59 -0.32
CA LEU A 252 -4.92 2.65 0.51
C LEU A 252 -4.14 2.77 1.81
N ALA A 253 -3.76 3.99 2.16
CA ALA A 253 -3.31 4.34 3.49
C ALA A 253 -4.31 5.34 4.08
N ILE A 254 -4.80 5.10 5.30
CA ILE A 254 -5.65 6.05 6.01
C ILE A 254 -4.87 6.59 7.20
N ALA A 255 -4.58 7.89 7.19
CA ALA A 255 -3.95 8.59 8.30
C ALA A 255 -5.02 9.27 9.16
N SER A 256 -5.10 8.90 10.44
CA SER A 256 -6.03 9.50 11.40
C SER A 256 -5.51 9.34 12.83
N SER A 257 -6.04 10.12 13.76
CA SER A 257 -5.78 9.93 15.19
C SER A 257 -6.66 8.84 15.78
N PHE A 258 -6.03 7.91 16.50
CA PHE A 258 -6.67 6.80 17.20
C PHE A 258 -7.12 7.17 18.61
N GLN A 259 -6.48 8.18 19.21
CA GLN A 259 -6.79 8.71 20.53
C GLN A 259 -7.93 9.73 20.50
N THR A 260 -8.09 10.46 19.40
CA THR A 260 -9.27 11.30 19.21
C THR A 260 -10.45 10.44 18.76
N LYS A 261 -11.68 10.95 18.90
CA LYS A 261 -12.88 10.31 18.33
C LYS A 261 -12.92 10.38 16.80
N SER A 262 -11.85 10.83 16.17
CA SER A 262 -11.80 11.08 14.74
C SER A 262 -11.75 9.78 13.95
N PHE A 263 -10.98 8.75 14.36
CA PHE A 263 -10.91 7.52 13.56
C PHE A 263 -12.06 6.53 13.80
N SER A 264 -13.04 6.53 12.90
CA SER A 264 -14.24 5.69 12.96
C SER A 264 -13.96 4.18 12.88
N SER A 265 -14.84 3.38 13.49
CA SER A 265 -14.80 1.91 13.40
C SER A 265 -14.90 1.41 11.96
N ASN A 266 -15.65 2.11 11.12
CA ASN A 266 -15.87 1.74 9.73
C ASN A 266 -14.59 1.89 8.90
N LEU A 267 -13.86 3.00 9.08
CA LEU A 267 -12.56 3.14 8.41
C LEU A 267 -11.50 2.18 8.97
N ARG A 268 -11.54 1.85 10.27
CA ARG A 268 -10.70 0.78 10.83
C ARG A 268 -10.95 -0.55 10.14
N GLU A 269 -12.21 -0.87 9.87
CA GLU A 269 -12.58 -2.10 9.16
C GLU A 269 -12.06 -2.10 7.71
N VAL A 270 -12.10 -0.95 7.02
CA VAL A 270 -11.48 -0.81 5.70
C VAL A 270 -9.98 -1.11 5.75
N CYS A 271 -9.28 -0.66 6.80
CA CYS A 271 -7.85 -0.95 7.00
C CYS A 271 -7.54 -2.42 7.34
N ASN A 272 -8.54 -3.29 7.51
CA ASN A 272 -8.32 -4.74 7.61
C ASN A 272 -8.16 -5.41 6.24
N ASP A 273 -8.42 -4.70 5.14
CA ASP A 273 -8.16 -5.21 3.79
C ASP A 273 -6.65 -5.36 3.55
N SER A 274 -6.25 -6.43 2.85
CA SER A 274 -4.87 -6.71 2.47
C SER A 274 -4.13 -5.59 1.73
N ASN A 275 -4.87 -4.72 1.03
CA ASN A 275 -4.32 -3.57 0.29
C ASN A 275 -4.53 -2.24 1.01
N ALA A 276 -4.97 -2.26 2.27
CA ALA A 276 -5.19 -1.07 3.07
C ALA A 276 -4.32 -1.07 4.34
N GLN A 277 -3.93 0.11 4.80
CA GLN A 277 -3.18 0.26 6.05
C GLN A 277 -3.61 1.51 6.80
N ALA A 278 -3.68 1.42 8.12
CA ALA A 278 -3.85 2.60 8.97
C ALA A 278 -2.48 3.20 9.33
N ILE A 279 -2.40 4.52 9.30
CA ILE A 279 -1.28 5.32 9.80
C ILE A 279 -1.78 6.09 11.02
N ILE A 280 -1.15 5.84 12.16
CA ILE A 280 -1.48 6.46 13.44
C ILE A 280 -0.78 7.82 13.50
N ILE A 281 -1.52 8.93 13.53
CA ILE A 281 -0.94 10.29 13.52
C ILE A 281 -0.08 10.55 14.76
N GLU A 282 -0.46 9.98 15.90
CA GLU A 282 0.21 10.12 17.18
C GLU A 282 1.70 9.77 17.12
N ASP A 283 2.07 8.77 16.32
CA ASP A 283 3.46 8.34 16.15
C ASP A 283 4.37 9.43 15.55
N PHE A 284 3.78 10.51 15.03
CA PHE A 284 4.45 11.60 14.33
C PHE A 284 4.27 12.95 15.01
N VAL A 285 3.46 13.02 16.06
CA VAL A 285 3.30 14.24 16.85
C VAL A 285 4.35 14.20 17.97
N PRO A 286 5.25 15.20 18.07
CA PRO A 286 6.24 15.25 19.14
C PRO A 286 5.54 15.22 20.51
N ALA A 287 6.05 14.39 21.43
CA ALA A 287 5.56 14.36 22.80
C ALA A 287 5.72 15.74 23.45
N ASP A 288 4.71 16.16 24.22
CA ASP A 288 4.74 17.44 24.91
C ASP A 288 5.73 17.33 26.10
N ASN A 289 6.96 17.82 25.92
CA ASN A 289 8.05 17.75 26.91
C ASN A 289 7.78 18.51 28.23
N ALA A 290 6.55 18.97 28.48
CA ALA A 290 6.14 19.68 29.69
C ALA A 290 6.01 18.78 30.93
N SER A 291 6.17 17.46 30.81
CA SER A 291 6.01 16.51 31.92
C SER A 291 7.32 15.97 32.52
N GLU A 292 8.49 16.23 31.91
CA GLU A 292 9.79 15.75 32.43
C GLU A 292 10.49 16.69 33.42
N GLN A 293 9.96 17.90 33.69
CA GLN A 293 10.56 18.84 34.66
C GLN A 293 9.96 18.79 36.08
N LYS A 294 9.22 17.73 36.46
CA LYS A 294 8.63 17.61 37.81
C LYS A 294 9.19 16.51 38.70
N VAL A 295 10.35 15.95 38.39
CA VAL A 295 11.07 15.03 39.30
C VAL A 295 12.56 15.38 39.37
N SER A 296 12.85 16.60 39.84
CA SER A 296 14.12 16.94 40.51
C SER A 296 14.08 18.39 41.00
N SER A 297 13.38 18.64 42.10
CA SER A 297 13.56 19.82 42.96
C SER A 297 13.14 19.46 44.37
#